data_AF-A0A968JZA1-F1
#
_entry.id   AF-A0A968JZA1-F1
#
_cell.length_a   1.000
_cell.length_b   1.000
_cell.length_c   1.000
_cell.angle_alpha   90.00
_cell.angle_beta   90.00
_cell.angle_gamma   90.00
#
_symmetry.space_group_name_H-M   'P 1'
#
loop_
_entity.id
_entity.type
_entity.pdbx_description
1 polymer ?
#
loop_
_entity_poly.entity_id
_entity_poly.type
_entity_poly.pdbx_seq_one_letter_code
_entity_poly.pdbx_strand_id
1 'polypeptide(L)'
;MALLALVFAAAPLSAQLPQASATALGMGYNTTASTRGFAAIANNPAGLGVDDSPGFSLAVPALAVQGGLGPVTLADLAEWEGRLVPASVKDEWLERVRESGGQSGPVLAGATPVALSVGSFGFQLSTQAGGEANLAPDLVELMLYGNAGRTGSAQDFDLEGSSLDGFILTTAAVA
;
A
#
# COMPACT_ATOMS: atom_id res chain seq x y z
N MET A 1 -36.91 -18.58 28.43
CA MET A 1 -35.57 -18.51 27.82
C MET A 1 -35.76 -18.24 26.33
N ALA A 2 -35.55 -16.99 25.89
CA ALA A 2 -35.60 -16.63 24.47
C ALA A 2 -34.20 -16.15 24.08
N LEU A 3 -33.51 -16.96 23.28
CA LEU A 3 -32.17 -16.71 22.80
C LEU A 3 -32.27 -15.71 21.63
N LEU A 4 -31.85 -14.46 21.83
CA LEU A 4 -31.70 -13.48 20.76
C LEU A 4 -30.56 -13.93 19.83
N ALA A 5 -30.89 -14.29 18.60
CA ALA A 5 -29.92 -14.43 17.53
C ALA A 5 -29.49 -13.04 17.06
N LEU A 6 -28.27 -12.63 17.44
CA LEU A 6 -27.58 -11.49 16.84
C LEU A 6 -27.18 -11.88 15.42
N VAL A 7 -28.00 -11.50 14.44
CA VAL A 7 -27.57 -11.48 13.03
C VAL A 7 -26.72 -10.21 12.87
N PHE A 8 -25.40 -10.38 12.89
CA PHE A 8 -24.49 -9.35 12.40
C PHE A 8 -24.75 -9.18 10.90
N ALA A 9 -25.56 -8.19 10.55
CA ALA A 9 -25.59 -7.68 9.19
C ALA A 9 -24.27 -6.95 8.93
N ALA A 10 -23.26 -7.67 8.45
CA ALA A 10 -22.10 -7.05 7.83
C ALA A 10 -22.61 -6.31 6.59
N ALA A 11 -22.76 -4.99 6.68
CA ALA A 11 -22.86 -4.18 5.48
C ALA A 11 -21.58 -4.48 4.68
N PRO A 12 -21.67 -4.91 3.40
CA PRO A 12 -20.49 -4.98 2.58
C PRO A 12 -20.02 -3.54 2.39
N LEU A 13 -19.06 -3.10 3.19
CA LEU A 13 -18.14 -2.10 2.69
C LEU A 13 -17.56 -2.74 1.45
N SER A 14 -17.76 -2.09 0.31
CA SER A 14 -17.05 -2.39 -0.93
C SER A 14 -15.57 -2.05 -0.73
N ALA A 15 -14.90 -2.79 0.16
CA ALA A 15 -13.46 -2.81 0.27
C ALA A 15 -12.98 -3.54 -0.99
N GLN A 16 -12.62 -2.76 -2.01
CA GLN A 16 -11.99 -3.31 -3.20
C GLN A 16 -10.78 -4.11 -2.74
N LEU A 17 -10.72 -5.38 -3.16
CA LEU A 17 -9.55 -6.20 -2.93
C LEU A 17 -8.35 -5.49 -3.57
N PRO A 18 -7.26 -5.20 -2.84
CA PRO A 18 -6.05 -4.73 -3.48
C PRO A 18 -5.61 -5.76 -4.51
N GLN A 19 -5.20 -5.26 -5.67
CA GLN A 19 -4.80 -6.09 -6.78
C GLN A 19 -3.35 -6.58 -6.57
N ALA A 20 -3.17 -7.89 -6.50
CA ALA A 20 -1.88 -8.53 -6.25
C ALA A 20 -0.99 -8.62 -7.50
N SER A 21 -1.53 -8.30 -8.69
CA SER A 21 -0.82 -8.41 -9.96
C SER A 21 0.01 -7.17 -10.30
N ALA A 22 1.32 -7.37 -10.46
CA ALA A 22 2.23 -6.36 -10.99
C ALA A 22 1.86 -5.91 -12.41
N THR A 23 1.35 -6.83 -13.25
CA THR A 23 0.86 -6.49 -14.59
C THR A 23 -0.34 -5.55 -14.51
N ALA A 24 -1.28 -5.81 -13.60
CA ALA A 24 -2.41 -4.92 -13.41
C ALA A 24 -1.97 -3.55 -12.88
N LEU A 25 -1.00 -3.49 -11.96
CA LEU A 25 -0.39 -2.23 -11.51
C LEU A 25 0.25 -1.46 -12.67
N GLY A 26 1.07 -2.12 -13.50
CA GLY A 26 1.73 -1.50 -14.66
C GLY A 26 0.75 -0.98 -15.73
N MET A 27 -0.45 -1.54 -15.78
CA MET A 27 -1.55 -1.10 -16.64
C MET A 27 -2.49 -0.08 -15.97
N GLY A 28 -2.12 0.47 -14.81
CA GLY A 28 -2.95 1.40 -14.05
C GLY A 28 -4.30 0.82 -13.63
N TYR A 29 -4.34 -0.49 -13.40
CA TYR A 29 -5.52 -1.29 -13.07
C TYR A 29 -6.60 -1.36 -14.16
N ASN A 30 -6.30 -0.97 -15.40
CA ASN A 30 -7.22 -1.07 -16.54
C ASN A 30 -7.13 -2.45 -17.23
N THR A 31 -7.58 -3.50 -16.54
CA THR A 31 -7.38 -4.90 -17.00
C THR A 31 -8.61 -5.81 -16.90
N THR A 32 -9.80 -5.28 -16.60
CA THR A 32 -11.01 -6.06 -16.25
C THR A 32 -11.37 -7.17 -17.23
N ALA A 33 -11.17 -6.97 -18.54
CA ALA A 33 -11.46 -7.97 -19.57
C ALA A 33 -10.31 -8.97 -19.82
N SER A 34 -9.06 -8.56 -19.57
CA SER A 34 -7.86 -9.33 -19.90
C SER A 34 -7.29 -10.12 -18.73
N THR A 35 -7.77 -9.88 -17.51
CA THR A 35 -7.20 -10.50 -16.30
C THR A 35 -7.54 -11.99 -16.23
N ARG A 36 -6.56 -12.82 -15.89
CA ARG A 36 -6.64 -14.29 -15.78
C ARG A 36 -5.92 -14.76 -14.52
N GLY A 37 -6.13 -16.02 -14.13
CA GLY A 37 -5.47 -16.61 -12.96
C GLY A 37 -5.78 -15.87 -11.66
N PHE A 38 -4.84 -15.83 -10.71
CA PHE A 38 -5.03 -15.21 -9.39
C PHE A 38 -5.43 -13.72 -9.49
N ALA A 39 -4.98 -13.02 -10.53
CA ALA A 39 -5.27 -11.61 -10.72
C ALA A 39 -6.78 -11.38 -10.99
N ALA A 40 -7.49 -12.39 -11.54
CA ALA A 40 -8.91 -12.32 -11.84
C ALA A 40 -9.76 -12.22 -10.57
N ILE A 41 -9.28 -12.74 -9.44
CA ILE A 41 -9.99 -12.76 -8.15
C ILE A 41 -10.39 -11.34 -7.71
N ALA A 42 -9.44 -10.40 -7.77
CA ALA A 42 -9.65 -9.03 -7.32
C ALA A 42 -10.28 -8.11 -8.39
N ASN A 43 -10.28 -8.51 -9.66
CA ASN A 43 -10.68 -7.63 -10.78
C ASN A 43 -11.95 -8.09 -11.50
N ASN A 44 -12.00 -9.36 -11.92
CA ASN A 44 -13.14 -9.95 -12.61
C ASN A 44 -13.11 -11.49 -12.46
N PRO A 45 -13.80 -12.05 -11.45
CA PRO A 45 -13.80 -13.49 -11.18
C PRO A 45 -14.22 -14.36 -12.36
N ALA A 46 -15.05 -13.85 -13.29
CA ALA A 46 -15.41 -14.59 -14.50
C ALA A 46 -14.19 -14.93 -15.38
N GLY A 47 -13.11 -14.15 -15.24
CA GLY A 47 -11.82 -14.39 -15.89
C GLY A 47 -11.11 -15.68 -15.43
N LEU A 48 -11.57 -16.36 -14.37
CA LEU A 48 -11.07 -17.68 -13.95
C LEU A 48 -11.58 -18.81 -14.86
N GLY A 49 -12.73 -18.61 -15.50
CA GLY A 49 -13.38 -19.64 -16.33
C GLY A 49 -13.13 -19.51 -17.83
N VAL A 50 -12.27 -18.58 -18.27
CA VAL A 50 -11.95 -18.39 -19.68
C VAL A 50 -10.95 -19.44 -20.13
N ASP A 51 -11.09 -19.99 -21.34
CA ASP A 51 -10.29 -21.12 -21.84
C ASP A 51 -8.76 -20.90 -21.78
N ASP A 52 -8.29 -19.67 -21.98
CA ASP A 52 -6.87 -19.29 -21.88
C ASP A 52 -6.40 -18.99 -20.44
N SER A 53 -7.22 -19.28 -19.43
CA SER A 53 -6.82 -19.10 -18.03
C SER A 53 -5.81 -20.18 -17.62
N PRO A 54 -4.75 -19.81 -16.88
CA PRO A 54 -3.81 -20.80 -16.39
C PRO A 54 -4.50 -21.77 -15.42
N GLY A 55 -4.29 -23.08 -15.60
CA GLY A 55 -4.86 -24.11 -14.73
C GLY A 55 -4.40 -24.02 -13.27
N PHE A 56 -3.24 -23.40 -13.02
CA PHE A 56 -2.75 -23.03 -11.70
C PHE A 56 -2.02 -21.69 -11.79
N SER A 57 -2.21 -20.82 -10.79
CA SER A 57 -1.39 -19.63 -10.63
C SER A 57 -1.28 -19.21 -9.17
N LEU A 58 -0.18 -18.53 -8.81
CA LEU A 58 0.15 -18.18 -7.43
C LEU A 58 0.90 -16.85 -7.38
N ALA A 59 0.56 -16.01 -6.40
CA ALA A 59 1.31 -14.84 -5.98
C ALA A 59 1.69 -14.96 -4.50
N VAL A 60 2.97 -14.75 -4.18
CA VAL A 60 3.52 -14.79 -2.82
C VAL A 60 4.70 -13.83 -2.71
N PRO A 61 4.78 -13.07 -1.61
CA PRO A 61 3.92 -11.96 -1.25
C PRO A 61 4.03 -10.82 -2.28
N ALA A 62 2.94 -10.09 -2.53
CA ALA A 62 2.95 -8.88 -3.35
C ALA A 62 2.74 -7.64 -2.48
N LEU A 63 3.57 -6.62 -2.66
CA LEU A 63 3.42 -5.30 -2.05
C LEU A 63 3.12 -4.28 -3.14
N ALA A 64 2.15 -3.41 -2.89
CA ALA A 64 1.81 -2.28 -3.74
C ALA A 64 1.73 -1.03 -2.87
N VAL A 65 2.41 0.03 -3.24
CA VAL A 65 2.31 1.33 -2.57
C VAL A 65 1.95 2.36 -3.63
N GLN A 66 0.94 3.17 -3.34
CA GLN A 66 0.48 4.27 -4.17
C GLN A 66 0.20 5.46 -3.26
N GLY A 67 0.71 6.63 -3.60
CA GLY A 67 0.53 7.79 -2.75
C GLY A 67 1.12 9.04 -3.40
N GLY A 68 0.61 10.18 -2.95
CA GLY A 68 1.02 11.50 -3.41
C GLY A 68 1.60 12.30 -2.26
N LEU A 69 2.55 11.72 -1.52
CA LEU A 69 3.26 12.48 -0.49
C LEU A 69 4.20 13.47 -1.16
N GLY A 70 4.12 14.72 -0.74
CA GLY A 70 5.03 15.79 -1.14
C GLY A 70 5.64 16.46 0.09
N PRO A 71 6.78 17.14 -0.06
CA PRO A 71 7.52 17.35 -1.31
C PRO A 71 8.42 16.19 -1.78
N VAL A 72 8.76 15.22 -0.92
CA VAL A 72 9.59 14.06 -1.30
C VAL A 72 8.71 12.95 -1.86
N THR A 73 8.79 12.69 -3.16
CA THR A 73 7.84 11.79 -3.84
C THR A 73 8.31 10.34 -3.88
N LEU A 74 7.39 9.42 -4.21
CA LEU A 74 7.76 8.03 -4.49
C LEU A 74 8.73 7.90 -5.68
N ALA A 75 8.69 8.84 -6.63
CA ALA A 75 9.64 8.86 -7.75
C ALA A 75 11.05 9.21 -7.27
N ASP A 76 11.19 10.15 -6.32
CA ASP A 76 12.48 10.50 -5.71
C ASP A 76 13.08 9.28 -4.99
N LEU A 77 12.24 8.49 -4.31
CA LEU A 77 12.67 7.26 -3.63
C LEU A 77 13.07 6.16 -4.63
N ALA A 78 12.32 6.01 -5.73
CA ALA A 78 12.56 4.99 -6.75
C ALA A 78 13.93 5.18 -7.46
N GLU A 79 14.42 6.42 -7.57
CA GLU A 79 15.76 6.70 -8.13
C GLU A 79 16.88 6.02 -7.33
N TRP A 80 16.67 5.81 -6.02
CA TRP A 80 17.64 5.22 -5.10
C TRP A 80 17.32 3.75 -4.75
N GLU A 81 16.44 3.08 -5.49
CA GLU A 81 16.09 1.69 -5.25
C GLU A 81 17.34 0.78 -5.26
N GLY A 82 17.46 -0.05 -4.22
CA GLY A 82 18.59 -0.97 -4.05
C GLY A 82 19.92 -0.30 -3.68
N ARG A 83 19.93 1.00 -3.35
CA ARG A 83 21.12 1.77 -2.97
C ARG A 83 20.92 2.49 -1.64
N LEU A 84 22.02 2.83 -0.98
CA LEU A 84 21.97 3.72 0.17
C LEU A 84 21.83 5.16 -0.33
N VAL A 85 20.83 5.88 0.20
CA VAL A 85 20.65 7.31 -0.07
C VAL A 85 21.78 8.10 0.60
N PRO A 86 22.59 8.87 -0.16
CA PRO A 86 23.67 9.68 0.38
C PRO A 86 23.17 10.76 1.33
N ALA A 87 24.01 11.19 2.27
CA ALA A 87 23.67 12.25 3.22
C ALA A 87 23.28 13.56 2.52
N SER A 88 23.96 13.93 1.42
CA SER A 88 23.64 15.14 0.66
C SER A 88 22.22 15.13 0.07
N VAL A 89 21.72 13.95 -0.33
CA VAL A 89 20.38 13.80 -0.89
C VAL A 89 19.33 13.85 0.21
N LYS A 90 19.60 13.20 1.34
CA LYS A 90 18.74 13.31 2.53
C LYS A 90 18.65 14.75 3.04
N ASP A 91 19.75 15.51 2.98
CA ASP A 91 19.80 16.93 3.35
C ASP A 91 18.92 17.77 2.41
N GLU A 92 19.04 17.56 1.10
CA GLU A 92 18.20 18.22 0.11
C GLU A 92 16.71 17.90 0.33
N TRP A 93 16.37 16.64 0.57
CA TRP A 93 15.01 16.23 0.86
C TRP A 93 14.46 16.87 2.12
N LEU A 94 15.24 16.89 3.20
CA LEU A 94 14.85 17.51 4.46
C LEU A 94 14.68 19.03 4.31
N GLU A 95 15.53 19.68 3.51
CA GLU A 95 15.38 21.11 3.23
C GLU A 95 14.09 21.41 2.49
N ARG A 96 13.77 20.65 1.42
CA ARG A 96 12.48 20.79 0.70
C ARG A 96 11.28 20.63 1.64
N VAL A 97 11.36 19.67 2.56
CA VAL A 97 10.31 19.43 3.57
C VAL A 97 10.17 20.62 4.52
N ARG A 98 11.28 21.19 5.00
CA ARG A 98 11.27 22.39 5.85
C ARG A 98 10.71 23.61 5.12
N GLU A 99 11.12 23.83 3.88
CA GLU A 99 10.60 24.91 3.02
C GLU A 99 9.09 24.76 2.78
N SER A 100 8.60 23.53 2.68
CA SER A 100 7.18 23.21 2.50
C SER A 100 6.38 23.20 3.81
N GLY A 101 7.05 23.31 4.97
CA GLY A 101 6.44 23.23 6.29
C GLY A 101 6.10 21.82 6.77
N GLY A 102 6.46 20.78 6.01
CA GLY A 102 6.18 19.39 6.32
C GLY A 102 6.10 18.50 5.09
N GLN A 103 5.87 17.21 5.32
CA GLN A 103 5.60 16.21 4.30
C GLN A 103 4.14 15.74 4.46
N SER A 104 3.28 15.97 3.48
CA SER A 104 1.87 15.60 3.56
C SER A 104 1.30 15.03 2.27
N GLY A 105 0.17 14.32 2.40
CA GLY A 105 -0.59 13.80 1.27
C GLY A 105 -1.22 12.43 1.54
N PRO A 106 -1.95 11.92 0.54
CA PRO A 106 -2.59 10.63 0.63
C PRO A 106 -1.57 9.49 0.49
N VAL A 107 -1.75 8.44 1.30
CA VAL A 107 -0.99 7.19 1.24
C VAL A 107 -1.97 6.03 1.11
N LEU A 108 -1.67 5.10 0.22
CA LEU A 108 -2.33 3.82 0.07
C LEU A 108 -1.27 2.72 -0.08
N ALA A 109 -1.35 1.70 0.76
CA ALA A 109 -0.48 0.54 0.70
C ALA A 109 -1.34 -0.73 0.72
N GLY A 110 -0.98 -1.70 -0.10
CA GLY A 110 -1.59 -3.01 -0.19
C GLY A 110 -0.55 -4.11 -0.05
N ALA A 111 -0.85 -5.12 0.75
CA ALA A 111 -0.06 -6.32 0.89
C ALA A 111 -0.95 -7.54 0.59
N THR A 112 -0.55 -8.36 -0.36
CA THR A 112 -1.18 -9.64 -0.63
C THR A 112 -0.20 -10.75 -0.26
N PRO A 113 -0.25 -11.30 0.97
CA PRO A 113 0.59 -12.42 1.37
C PRO A 113 0.40 -13.65 0.49
N VAL A 114 -0.83 -13.90 0.03
CA VAL A 114 -1.13 -15.03 -0.85
C VAL A 114 -2.34 -14.74 -1.75
N ALA A 115 -2.20 -15.07 -3.02
CA ALA A 115 -3.31 -15.23 -3.95
C ALA A 115 -3.04 -16.46 -4.82
N LEU A 116 -4.02 -17.35 -4.99
CA LEU A 116 -3.88 -18.55 -5.79
C LEU A 116 -5.15 -18.83 -6.59
N SER A 117 -5.00 -19.44 -7.75
CA SER A 117 -6.10 -19.98 -8.55
C SER A 117 -5.82 -21.41 -9.00
N VAL A 118 -6.85 -22.24 -9.05
CA VAL A 118 -6.83 -23.60 -9.59
C VAL A 118 -8.06 -23.78 -10.48
N GLY A 119 -7.86 -23.86 -11.79
CA GLY A 119 -8.95 -23.84 -12.77
C GLY A 119 -9.87 -22.63 -12.56
N SER A 120 -11.17 -22.89 -12.39
CA SER A 120 -12.19 -21.85 -12.16
C SER A 120 -12.26 -21.34 -10.72
N PHE A 121 -11.44 -21.85 -9.79
CA PHE A 121 -11.47 -21.45 -8.37
C PHE A 121 -10.32 -20.51 -8.03
N GLY A 122 -10.57 -19.56 -7.13
CA GLY A 122 -9.59 -18.60 -6.65
C GLY A 122 -9.69 -18.31 -5.15
N PHE A 123 -8.55 -18.09 -4.51
CA PHE A 123 -8.45 -17.61 -3.13
C PHE A 123 -7.43 -16.48 -3.03
N GLN A 124 -7.77 -15.41 -2.30
CA GLN A 124 -6.86 -14.31 -2.01
C GLN A 124 -7.03 -13.84 -0.57
N LEU A 125 -5.91 -13.62 0.12
CA LEU A 125 -5.86 -12.91 1.39
C LEU A 125 -5.02 -11.64 1.20
N SER A 126 -5.57 -10.49 1.55
CA SER A 126 -4.88 -9.23 1.40
C SER A 126 -5.22 -8.22 2.50
N THR A 127 -4.28 -7.32 2.76
CA THR A 127 -4.41 -6.20 3.69
C THR A 127 -4.18 -4.91 2.91
N GLN A 128 -5.06 -3.93 3.11
CA GLN A 128 -4.90 -2.57 2.59
C GLN A 128 -4.88 -1.59 3.75
N ALA A 129 -3.95 -0.65 3.72
CA ALA A 129 -3.90 0.49 4.60
C ALA A 129 -3.97 1.76 3.75
N GLY A 130 -4.73 2.76 4.17
CA GLY A 130 -4.78 4.03 3.47
C GLY A 130 -5.18 5.17 4.38
N GLY A 131 -4.82 6.39 4.02
CA GLY A 131 -5.12 7.55 4.84
C GLY A 131 -4.44 8.82 4.34
N GLU A 132 -4.63 9.87 5.11
CA GLU A 132 -3.92 11.14 4.95
C GLU A 132 -2.80 11.20 5.98
N ALA A 133 -1.58 11.46 5.53
CA ALA A 133 -0.45 11.64 6.41
C ALA A 133 -0.03 13.12 6.39
N ASN A 134 0.29 13.64 7.57
CA ASN A 134 0.97 14.90 7.77
C ASN A 134 2.18 14.63 8.67
N LEU A 135 3.38 14.91 8.19
CA LEU A 135 4.62 14.66 8.93
C LEU A 135 5.34 16.00 9.10
N ALA A 136 5.59 16.38 10.35
CA ALA A 136 6.40 17.55 10.66
C ALA A 136 7.84 17.34 10.17
N PRO A 137 8.59 18.42 9.87
CA PRO A 137 9.98 18.31 9.41
C PRO A 137 10.88 17.48 10.33
N ASP A 138 10.69 17.59 11.64
CA ASP A 138 11.45 16.86 12.65
C ASP A 138 11.14 15.34 12.63
N LEU A 139 9.89 14.96 12.35
CA LEU A 139 9.55 13.54 12.14
C LEU A 139 10.24 12.99 10.88
N VAL A 140 10.29 13.79 9.81
CA VAL A 140 11.01 13.40 8.59
C VAL A 140 12.52 13.30 8.82
N GLU A 141 13.11 14.23 9.57
CA GLU A 141 14.53 14.15 9.96
C GLU A 141 14.82 12.88 10.75
N LEU A 142 13.97 12.56 11.74
CA LEU A 142 14.05 11.33 12.50
C LEU A 142 13.95 10.08 11.61
N MET A 143 13.08 10.09 10.59
CA MET A 143 12.98 8.97 9.64
C MET A 143 14.22 8.83 8.75
N LEU A 144 14.82 9.94 8.31
CA LEU A 144 15.97 9.93 7.39
C LEU A 144 17.30 9.62 8.10
N TYR A 145 17.47 10.12 9.32
CA TYR A 145 18.74 10.10 10.06
C TYR A 145 18.69 9.29 11.35
N GLY A 146 17.50 8.90 11.80
CA GLY A 146 17.33 8.29 13.11
C GLY A 146 17.64 9.26 14.24
N ASN A 147 17.85 8.71 15.43
CA ASN A 147 17.97 9.48 16.66
C ASN A 147 19.23 10.37 16.69
N ALA A 148 20.19 10.12 15.80
CA ALA A 148 21.42 10.92 15.68
C ALA A 148 21.19 12.24 14.93
N GLY A 149 20.02 12.43 14.31
CA GLY A 149 19.68 13.62 13.54
C GLY A 149 20.64 13.88 12.37
N ARG A 150 20.43 15.00 11.69
CA ARG A 150 21.28 15.43 10.57
C ARG A 150 22.73 15.71 11.00
N THR A 151 22.91 16.14 12.25
CA THR A 151 24.21 16.58 12.81
C THR A 151 25.07 15.43 13.32
N GLY A 152 24.51 14.22 13.44
CA GLY A 152 25.19 13.05 14.01
C GLY A 152 25.20 12.99 15.53
N SER A 153 24.58 13.96 16.21
CA SER A 153 24.40 13.99 17.67
C SER A 153 22.93 13.83 18.03
N ALA A 154 22.66 13.07 19.09
CA ALA A 154 21.30 12.94 19.60
C ALA A 154 20.67 14.30 19.91
N GLN A 155 19.43 14.48 19.49
CA GLN A 155 18.65 15.70 19.70
C GLN A 155 17.19 15.36 19.98
N ASP A 156 16.50 16.30 20.60
CA ASP A 156 15.05 16.23 20.77
C ASP A 156 14.36 16.63 19.46
N PHE A 157 13.26 15.96 19.14
CA PHE A 157 12.47 16.20 17.92
C PHE A 157 11.08 16.65 18.32
N ASP A 158 10.60 17.75 17.72
CA ASP A 158 9.24 18.21 17.90
C ASP A 158 8.31 17.59 16.85
N LEU A 159 7.44 16.70 17.31
CA LEU A 159 6.50 16.00 16.43
C LEU A 159 5.14 16.71 16.31
N GLU A 160 4.99 17.90 16.91
CA GLU A 160 3.75 18.68 16.84
C GLU A 160 3.35 18.96 15.38
N GLY A 161 2.07 18.78 15.08
CA GLY A 161 1.55 18.87 13.71
C GLY A 161 1.69 17.60 12.86
N SER A 162 2.34 16.54 13.38
CA SER A 162 2.31 15.23 12.71
C SER A 162 1.02 14.47 13.00
N SER A 163 0.33 14.01 11.96
CA SER A 163 -0.88 13.18 12.07
C SER A 163 -0.91 12.07 11.02
N LEU A 164 -1.60 10.98 11.35
CA LEU A 164 -1.94 9.93 10.38
C LEU A 164 -3.39 9.54 10.63
N ASP A 165 -4.25 9.94 9.71
CA ASP A 165 -5.67 9.65 9.75
C ASP A 165 -5.97 8.61 8.67
N GLY A 166 -6.25 7.37 9.08
CA GLY A 166 -6.33 6.28 8.12
C GLY A 166 -7.13 5.07 8.57
N PHE A 167 -7.18 4.11 7.68
CA PHE A 167 -7.82 2.81 7.86
C PHE A 167 -6.83 1.69 7.59
N ILE A 168 -7.09 0.54 8.19
CA ILE A 168 -6.46 -0.73 7.84
C ILE A 168 -7.59 -1.75 7.70
N LEU A 169 -7.62 -2.44 6.56
CA LEU A 169 -8.62 -3.44 6.21
C LEU A 169 -7.90 -4.71 5.78
N THR A 170 -8.32 -5.86 6.31
CA THR A 170 -7.87 -7.16 5.83
C THR A 170 -9.07 -7.90 5.24
N THR A 171 -8.91 -8.36 4.00
CA THR A 171 -9.95 -8.99 3.21
C THR A 171 -9.49 -10.36 2.76
N ALA A 172 -10.34 -11.35 2.94
CA ALA A 172 -10.21 -12.67 2.33
C ALA A 172 -11.30 -12.83 1.27
N ALA A 173 -10.92 -13.36 0.11
CA ALA A 173 -11.82 -13.58 -1.01
C ALA A 173 -11.71 -15.01 -1.52
N VAL A 174 -12.87 -15.54 -1.93
CA VAL A 174 -13.02 -16.83 -2.61
C VAL A 174 -13.87 -16.59 -3.84
N ALA A 175 -13.44 -17.12 -4.97
CA ALA A 175 -14.11 -17.04 -6.26
C ALA A 175 -14.23 -18.44 -6.89
#